data_AF-A0A8S2ABZ2-F1
#
_entry.id   AF-A0A8S2ABZ2-F1
#
_cell.length_a   1.000
_cell.length_b   1.000
_cell.length_c   1.000
_cell.angle_alpha   90.00
_cell.angle_beta   90.00
_cell.angle_gamma   90.00
#
_symmetry.space_group_name_H-M   'P 1'
#
loop_
_entity.id
_entity.type
_entity.pdbx_description
1 polymer ?
#
loop_
_entity_poly.entity_id
_entity_poly.type
_entity_poly.pdbx_seq_one_letter_code
_entity_poly.pdbx_strand_id
1 'polypeptide(L)'
;MEKDNSTKKSLSEVLDLRQLRHTNSPVFSTVIFAVIMLLVVAGTILSNMSLESTFFWSSPTSQVIQMNRMERKPLAPPNNSTSRDRIAWLRSHLTEFEVFRSTNLSKQFHQRVVDSLDDKCEVRFFMTWFSPAEFFGKREILAVESVFKSHPRGCLMIVSGSLDSQQGDSILKPLIDRGYKVFAATPDISLLLENTPAKSWFQEMKSFKRDPGRIPLHQNLSNLARLAILYKYGGVYLDTDFIVTRSFKGLRNSIGVQTLLEGDSKNWKTLNNAVLIFEKHHPLVYSFMEEFASTFDGNKWGHNGPCLVTRVVQRARETIGDNFTVLPPVAFYPFNWLDIPRLFQTPKSSNDSIILKTDLVKLNRESYGLHLWNKFTRKLKIGKGSVIDIIVSDHCVVCRGIQR
;
A
#
# COMPACT_ATOMS: atom_id res chain seq x y z
N MET A 1 54.02 -3.49 -62.38
CA MET A 1 53.36 -4.81 -62.35
C MET A 1 52.95 -5.08 -60.93
N GLU A 2 51.64 -5.21 -60.77
CA GLU A 2 50.84 -5.76 -59.65
C GLU A 2 51.08 -5.39 -58.18
N LYS A 3 49.95 -4.96 -57.59
CA LYS A 3 49.65 -4.63 -56.20
C LYS A 3 49.60 -5.89 -55.33
N ASP A 4 49.93 -5.78 -54.05
CA ASP A 4 48.88 -5.95 -53.03
C ASP A 4 49.25 -5.27 -51.70
N ASN A 5 48.27 -4.59 -51.11
CA ASN A 5 48.37 -3.87 -49.85
C ASN A 5 47.03 -4.06 -49.14
N SER A 6 46.94 -5.03 -48.22
CA SER A 6 45.70 -5.33 -47.50
C SER A 6 45.71 -4.70 -46.11
N THR A 7 44.68 -3.89 -45.89
CA THR A 7 44.51 -2.95 -44.79
C THR A 7 43.40 -3.48 -43.87
N LYS A 8 43.52 -3.20 -42.57
CA LYS A 8 42.42 -3.21 -41.58
C LYS A 8 41.10 -2.72 -42.19
N LYS A 9 40.02 -3.49 -42.08
CA LYS A 9 38.66 -2.98 -42.26
C LYS A 9 37.69 -3.52 -41.22
N SER A 10 36.89 -2.59 -40.75
CA SER A 10 35.81 -2.62 -39.76
C SER A 10 34.78 -3.72 -39.94
N LEU A 11 34.36 -4.29 -38.82
CA LEU A 11 33.26 -5.23 -38.64
C LEU A 11 31.90 -4.50 -38.77
N SER A 12 31.60 -3.96 -39.96
CA SER A 12 30.36 -3.22 -40.23
C SER A 12 29.67 -3.58 -41.55
N GLU A 13 29.98 -4.73 -42.15
CA GLU A 13 29.39 -5.17 -43.43
C GLU A 13 28.96 -6.65 -43.40
N VAL A 14 28.18 -7.10 -42.40
CA VAL A 14 27.33 -8.30 -42.53
C VAL A 14 26.12 -8.16 -41.59
N LEU A 15 25.06 -7.50 -42.08
CA LEU A 15 23.63 -7.53 -41.67
C LEU A 15 23.02 -6.15 -41.94
N ASP A 16 22.74 -5.90 -43.22
CA ASP A 16 22.05 -4.70 -43.68
C ASP A 16 20.55 -4.80 -43.32
N LEU A 17 20.21 -4.36 -42.12
CA LEU A 17 18.85 -4.33 -41.57
C LEU A 17 18.03 -3.10 -42.03
N ARG A 18 18.43 -2.43 -43.13
CA ARG A 18 17.73 -1.23 -43.65
C ARG A 18 16.61 -1.49 -44.66
N GLN A 19 16.26 -2.75 -44.96
CA GLN A 19 15.17 -3.07 -45.90
C GLN A 19 13.81 -3.49 -45.29
N LEU A 20 13.59 -3.33 -43.99
CA LEU A 20 12.26 -3.54 -43.37
C LEU A 20 11.71 -2.23 -42.78
N ARG A 21 11.48 -1.25 -43.64
CA ARG A 21 10.56 -0.13 -43.39
C ARG A 21 9.61 0.04 -44.58
N HIS A 22 8.33 -0.14 -44.31
CA HIS A 22 7.16 0.17 -45.13
C HIS A 22 7.03 -0.54 -46.49
N THR A 23 6.52 -1.77 -46.47
CA THR A 23 5.66 -2.24 -47.55
C THR A 23 4.20 -2.03 -47.12
N ASN A 24 3.58 -0.94 -47.57
CA ASN A 24 2.11 -0.76 -47.51
C ASN A 24 1.45 -1.68 -48.54
N SER A 25 1.51 -3.00 -48.31
CA SER A 25 0.74 -3.97 -49.08
C SER A 25 -0.50 -4.39 -48.27
N PRO A 26 -1.72 -4.22 -48.81
CA PRO A 26 -2.95 -4.64 -48.14
C PRO A 26 -2.94 -6.14 -47.82
N VAL A 27 -2.23 -6.93 -48.62
CA VAL A 27 -2.11 -8.38 -48.44
C VAL A 27 -1.32 -8.72 -47.17
N PHE A 28 -0.24 -8.00 -46.88
CA PHE A 28 0.60 -8.27 -45.70
C PHE A 28 -0.10 -7.93 -44.39
N SER A 29 -0.86 -6.83 -44.38
CA SER A 29 -1.71 -6.45 -43.23
C SER A 29 -2.83 -7.45 -42.98
N THR A 30 -3.39 -8.04 -44.04
CA THR A 30 -4.49 -9.01 -43.93
C THR A 30 -4.01 -10.36 -43.40
N VAL A 31 -2.81 -10.80 -43.83
CA VAL A 31 -2.18 -12.04 -43.34
C VAL A 31 -1.80 -11.94 -41.87
N ILE A 32 -1.20 -10.82 -41.43
CA ILE A 32 -0.88 -10.60 -40.01
C ILE A 32 -2.15 -10.59 -39.16
N PHE A 33 -3.22 -9.93 -39.62
CA PHE A 33 -4.48 -9.89 -38.90
C PHE A 33 -5.14 -11.28 -38.81
N ALA A 34 -5.09 -12.07 -39.88
CA ALA A 34 -5.59 -13.44 -39.89
C ALA A 34 -4.80 -14.34 -38.92
N VAL A 35 -3.47 -14.22 -38.84
CA VAL A 35 -2.63 -14.98 -37.91
C VAL A 35 -2.91 -14.59 -36.46
N ILE A 36 -3.09 -13.30 -36.17
CA ILE A 36 -3.46 -12.83 -34.81
C ILE A 36 -4.84 -13.37 -34.40
N MET A 37 -5.82 -13.35 -35.30
CA MET A 37 -7.16 -13.89 -35.02
C MET A 37 -7.12 -15.41 -34.81
N LEU A 38 -6.31 -16.15 -35.56
CA LEU A 38 -6.11 -17.60 -35.39
C LEU A 38 -5.48 -17.94 -34.04
N LEU A 39 -4.50 -17.14 -33.58
CA LEU A 39 -3.89 -17.30 -32.25
C LEU A 39 -4.86 -16.96 -31.12
N VAL A 40 -5.71 -15.96 -31.29
CA VAL A 40 -6.76 -15.62 -30.30
C VAL A 40 -7.81 -16.73 -30.23
N VAL A 41 -8.26 -17.26 -31.36
CA VAL A 41 -9.24 -18.37 -31.41
C VAL A 41 -8.65 -19.66 -30.82
N ALA A 42 -7.41 -20.00 -31.15
CA ALA A 42 -6.71 -21.16 -30.57
C ALA A 42 -6.49 -21.01 -29.05
N GLY A 43 -6.16 -19.80 -28.58
CA GLY A 43 -6.06 -19.49 -27.15
C GLY A 43 -7.39 -19.64 -26.41
N THR A 44 -8.52 -19.24 -27.03
CA THR A 44 -9.85 -19.43 -26.44
C THR A 44 -10.32 -20.88 -26.41
N ILE A 45 -9.93 -21.71 -27.39
CA ILE A 45 -10.26 -23.15 -27.41
C ILE A 45 -9.44 -23.91 -26.36
N LEU A 46 -8.15 -23.58 -26.20
CA LEU A 46 -7.27 -24.18 -25.17
C LEU A 46 -7.65 -23.75 -23.74
N SER A 47 -8.29 -22.60 -23.57
CA SER A 47 -8.74 -22.11 -22.26
C SER A 47 -10.04 -22.77 -21.78
N ASN A 48 -10.73 -23.53 -22.64
CA ASN A 48 -12.05 -24.11 -22.35
C ASN A 48 -12.04 -25.64 -22.16
N MET A 49 -10.86 -26.27 -22.14
CA MET A 49 -10.71 -27.68 -21.82
C MET A 49 -10.38 -27.86 -20.34
N SER A 50 -11.41 -28.22 -19.57
CA SER A 50 -11.28 -28.78 -18.22
C SER A 50 -10.59 -30.15 -18.30
N LEU A 51 -9.35 -30.24 -17.84
CA LEU A 51 -8.69 -31.52 -17.56
C LEU A 51 -8.81 -31.80 -16.06
N GLU A 52 -9.79 -32.62 -15.69
CA GLU A 52 -9.75 -33.37 -14.45
C GLU A 52 -8.60 -34.38 -14.52
N SER A 53 -7.64 -34.29 -13.61
CA SER A 53 -6.70 -35.36 -13.34
C SER A 53 -6.92 -35.88 -11.93
N THR A 54 -7.64 -36.99 -11.86
CA THR A 54 -7.75 -37.86 -10.69
C THR A 54 -6.46 -38.69 -10.56
N PHE A 55 -5.66 -38.44 -9.53
CA PHE A 55 -4.73 -39.45 -9.03
C PHE A 55 -4.65 -39.42 -7.51
N PHE A 56 -5.24 -40.47 -6.92
CA PHE A 56 -5.20 -40.87 -5.53
C PHE A 56 -3.81 -41.43 -5.18
N TRP A 57 -3.21 -40.95 -4.09
CA TRP A 57 -2.38 -41.75 -3.20
C TRP A 57 -2.63 -41.29 -1.76
N SER A 58 -3.01 -42.22 -0.88
CA SER A 58 -3.34 -42.00 0.52
C SER A 58 -2.27 -42.60 1.45
N SER A 59 -1.99 -41.87 2.54
CA SER A 59 -1.75 -42.32 3.95
C SER A 59 -0.52 -41.64 4.61
N PRO A 60 -0.45 -41.55 5.96
CA PRO A 60 -1.37 -40.83 6.85
C PRO A 60 -0.64 -39.93 7.88
N THR A 61 -1.44 -39.24 8.70
CA THR A 61 -1.09 -38.56 9.98
C THR A 61 -0.32 -37.24 9.96
N SER A 62 -1.07 -36.14 9.98
CA SER A 62 -0.97 -35.14 11.05
C SER A 62 -2.27 -34.32 11.05
N GLN A 63 -3.00 -34.36 12.16
CA GLN A 63 -4.18 -33.53 12.38
C GLN A 63 -3.75 -32.06 12.44
N VAL A 64 -3.58 -31.43 11.28
CA VAL A 64 -3.59 -29.98 11.18
C VAL A 64 -5.05 -29.60 11.04
N ILE A 65 -5.56 -28.95 12.09
CA ILE A 65 -6.86 -28.28 12.11
C ILE A 65 -6.98 -27.47 10.82
N GLN A 66 -7.72 -27.97 9.83
CA GLN A 66 -8.15 -27.21 8.67
C GLN A 66 -9.21 -26.22 9.16
N MET A 67 -8.78 -25.14 9.77
CA MET A 67 -9.58 -23.92 9.76
C MET A 67 -9.61 -23.44 8.31
N ASN A 68 -10.69 -23.77 7.62
CA ASN A 68 -11.12 -23.08 6.40
C ASN A 68 -11.05 -21.58 6.68
N ARG A 69 -9.97 -20.93 6.25
CA ARG A 69 -9.81 -19.48 6.32
C ARG A 69 -10.76 -18.90 5.27
N MET A 70 -12.04 -18.78 5.63
CA MET A 70 -13.05 -18.10 4.81
C MET A 70 -12.47 -16.73 4.45
N GLU A 71 -12.22 -16.50 3.16
CA GLU A 71 -12.01 -15.15 2.64
C GLU A 71 -13.31 -14.37 2.91
N ARG A 72 -13.37 -13.63 4.01
CA ARG A 72 -14.53 -12.77 4.28
C ARG A 72 -14.63 -11.74 3.15
N LYS A 73 -15.77 -11.72 2.46
CA LYS A 73 -16.06 -10.65 1.51
C LYS A 73 -16.00 -9.32 2.27
N PRO A 74 -15.30 -8.30 1.74
CA PRO A 74 -15.26 -6.98 2.38
C PRO A 74 -16.68 -6.49 2.65
N LEU A 75 -16.92 -5.91 3.83
CA LEU A 75 -18.20 -5.28 4.14
C LEU A 75 -18.37 -4.05 3.22
N ALA A 76 -19.09 -4.26 2.13
CA ALA A 76 -19.29 -3.33 1.04
C ALA A 76 -20.70 -3.49 0.46
N PRO A 77 -21.28 -2.43 -0.11
CA PRO A 77 -22.58 -2.53 -0.73
C PRO A 77 -22.61 -3.53 -1.91
N PRO A 78 -23.79 -4.05 -2.27
CA PRO A 78 -23.94 -4.94 -3.42
C PRO A 78 -23.40 -4.33 -4.72
N ASN A 79 -22.88 -5.19 -5.59
CA ASN A 79 -22.48 -4.80 -6.94
C ASN A 79 -23.70 -4.28 -7.74
N ASN A 80 -23.46 -3.35 -8.68
CA ASN A 80 -24.49 -2.75 -9.53
C ASN A 80 -25.67 -2.09 -8.79
N SER A 81 -25.43 -1.60 -7.56
CA SER A 81 -26.40 -0.89 -6.74
C SER A 81 -26.56 0.58 -7.15
N THR A 82 -27.76 1.14 -6.96
CA THR A 82 -27.98 2.59 -7.05
C THR A 82 -27.51 3.29 -5.78
N SER A 83 -27.43 4.62 -5.82
CA SER A 83 -27.12 5.42 -4.62
C SER A 83 -28.10 5.15 -3.47
N ARG A 84 -29.39 5.02 -3.78
CA ARG A 84 -30.44 4.72 -2.81
C ARG A 84 -30.24 3.36 -2.16
N ASP A 85 -29.89 2.33 -2.95
CA ASP A 85 -29.66 0.98 -2.44
C ASP A 85 -28.44 0.93 -1.50
N ARG A 86 -27.37 1.67 -1.84
CA ARG A 86 -26.17 1.76 -0.99
C ARG A 86 -26.42 2.47 0.33
N ILE A 87 -27.25 3.52 0.31
CA ILE A 87 -27.67 4.22 1.52
C ILE A 87 -28.54 3.30 2.39
N ALA A 88 -29.48 2.57 1.79
CA ALA A 88 -30.29 1.58 2.50
C ALA A 88 -29.44 0.45 3.09
N TRP A 89 -28.44 -0.03 2.34
CA TRP A 89 -27.46 -1.01 2.83
C TRP A 89 -26.65 -0.48 4.01
N LEU A 90 -26.14 0.77 3.93
CA LEU A 90 -25.41 1.39 5.04
C LEU A 90 -26.29 1.49 6.28
N ARG A 91 -27.57 1.85 6.11
CA ARG A 91 -28.54 1.93 7.20
C ARG A 91 -28.72 0.59 7.91
N SER A 92 -28.82 -0.52 7.18
CA SER A 92 -28.98 -1.85 7.79
C SER A 92 -27.69 -2.41 8.39
N HIS A 93 -26.51 -1.94 7.97
CA HIS A 93 -25.22 -2.46 8.43
C HIS A 93 -24.45 -1.47 9.32
N LEU A 94 -25.01 -0.30 9.66
CA LEU A 94 -24.30 0.76 10.40
C LEU A 94 -23.72 0.25 11.73
N THR A 95 -24.46 -0.64 12.41
CA THR A 95 -24.03 -1.21 13.68
C THR A 95 -22.83 -2.15 13.55
N GLU A 96 -22.57 -2.75 12.39
CA GLU A 96 -21.40 -3.61 12.15
C GLU A 96 -20.08 -2.80 12.06
N PHE A 97 -20.19 -1.49 11.87
CA PHE A 97 -19.05 -0.59 11.83
C PHE A 97 -18.80 0.00 13.23
N GLU A 98 -17.88 -0.60 13.98
CA GLU A 98 -17.48 -0.14 15.32
C GLU A 98 -17.09 1.33 15.36
N VAL A 99 -16.49 1.83 14.27
CA VAL A 99 -16.08 3.24 14.08
C VAL A 99 -17.20 4.28 14.22
N PHE A 100 -18.48 3.89 14.08
CA PHE A 100 -19.63 4.79 14.29
C PHE A 100 -20.16 4.77 15.73
N ARG A 101 -19.66 3.85 16.56
CA ARG A 101 -20.04 3.73 17.97
C ARG A 101 -19.17 4.65 18.82
N SER A 102 -19.78 5.23 19.85
CA SER A 102 -19.09 5.96 20.91
C SER A 102 -19.20 5.14 22.18
N THR A 103 -18.08 4.61 22.66
CA THR A 103 -17.97 3.81 23.88
C THR A 103 -17.15 4.57 24.92
N ASN A 104 -17.18 4.12 26.19
CA ASN A 104 -16.30 4.70 27.22
C ASN A 104 -14.82 4.56 26.83
N LEU A 105 -14.44 3.43 26.21
CA LEU A 105 -13.09 3.20 25.72
C LEU A 105 -12.71 4.15 24.58
N SER A 106 -13.60 4.34 23.59
CA SER A 106 -13.31 5.21 22.44
C SER A 106 -13.21 6.69 22.84
N LYS A 107 -13.98 7.13 23.85
CA LYS A 107 -13.89 8.49 24.41
C LYS A 107 -12.55 8.78 25.07
N GLN A 108 -11.86 7.76 25.57
CA GLN A 108 -10.53 7.89 26.17
C GLN A 108 -9.40 7.93 25.13
N PHE A 109 -9.71 7.80 23.83
CA PHE A 109 -8.72 7.75 22.76
C PHE A 109 -7.71 8.89 22.82
N HIS A 110 -8.17 10.14 22.95
CA HIS A 110 -7.29 11.30 23.02
C HIS A 110 -6.28 11.22 24.17
N GLN A 111 -6.79 10.91 25.38
CA GLN A 111 -5.96 10.79 26.57
C GLN A 111 -4.91 9.70 26.42
N ARG A 112 -5.31 8.52 25.89
CA ARG A 112 -4.39 7.41 25.62
C ARG A 112 -3.30 7.77 24.63
N VAL A 113 -3.62 8.56 23.58
CA VAL A 113 -2.62 9.04 22.62
C VAL A 113 -1.60 9.93 23.33
N VAL A 114 -2.06 10.91 24.11
CA VAL A 114 -1.19 11.88 24.79
C VAL A 114 -0.31 11.22 25.86
N ASP A 115 -0.89 10.32 26.66
CA ASP A 115 -0.16 9.61 27.72
C ASP A 115 0.88 8.64 27.17
N SER A 116 0.56 7.98 26.04
CA SER A 116 1.41 6.93 25.48
C SER A 116 2.38 7.43 24.42
N LEU A 117 2.12 8.58 23.77
CA LEU A 117 3.02 9.17 22.78
C LEU A 117 3.67 10.46 23.31
N ASP A 118 4.36 10.33 24.44
CA ASP A 118 5.08 11.40 25.13
C ASP A 118 6.36 11.86 24.40
N ASP A 119 7.09 12.79 25.01
CA ASP A 119 8.33 13.36 24.45
C ASP A 119 9.53 12.39 24.51
N LYS A 120 9.36 11.19 25.08
CA LYS A 120 10.37 10.13 25.04
C LYS A 120 10.38 9.39 23.70
N CYS A 121 9.31 9.53 22.92
CA CYS A 121 9.20 8.98 21.58
C CYS A 121 10.13 9.74 20.62
N GLU A 122 11.14 9.05 20.10
CA GLU A 122 12.05 9.64 19.11
C GLU A 122 11.31 10.06 17.83
N VAL A 123 10.39 9.21 17.38
CA VAL A 123 9.44 9.48 16.30
C VAL A 123 8.11 8.84 16.69
N ARG A 124 7.02 9.58 16.50
CA ARG A 124 5.64 9.12 16.75
C ARG A 124 5.05 8.60 15.45
N PHE A 125 4.76 7.30 15.41
CA PHE A 125 4.17 6.61 14.27
C PHE A 125 2.71 6.27 14.53
N PHE A 126 1.93 6.28 13.46
CA PHE A 126 0.53 5.95 13.44
C PHE A 126 0.23 4.99 12.29
N MET A 127 -0.55 3.96 12.56
CA MET A 127 -1.15 3.08 11.54
C MET A 127 -2.66 3.03 11.74
N THR A 128 -3.41 2.60 10.73
CA THR A 128 -4.85 2.32 10.87
C THR A 128 -5.17 0.88 10.53
N TRP A 129 -6.02 0.24 11.34
CA TRP A 129 -6.48 -1.12 11.10
C TRP A 129 -7.97 -1.26 11.47
N PHE A 130 -8.83 -1.21 10.45
CA PHE A 130 -10.29 -1.34 10.60
C PHE A 130 -10.82 -2.72 10.18
N SER A 131 -9.93 -3.71 10.10
CA SER A 131 -10.28 -5.12 9.88
C SER A 131 -10.28 -5.88 11.22
N PRO A 132 -10.86 -7.09 11.31
CA PRO A 132 -10.73 -7.92 12.51
C PRO A 132 -9.26 -8.22 12.88
N ALA A 133 -8.99 -8.40 14.17
CA ALA A 133 -7.63 -8.61 14.69
C ALA A 133 -6.99 -9.91 14.18
N GLU A 134 -7.79 -10.96 13.95
CA GLU A 134 -7.33 -12.24 13.38
C GLU A 134 -6.67 -12.13 12.00
N PHE A 135 -6.90 -11.04 11.27
CA PHE A 135 -6.28 -10.78 9.98
C PHE A 135 -5.01 -9.93 10.08
N PHE A 136 -4.68 -9.39 11.26
CA PHE A 136 -3.42 -8.69 11.48
C PHE A 136 -2.29 -9.71 11.60
N GLY A 137 -1.77 -10.12 10.44
CA GLY A 137 -0.93 -11.30 10.32
C GLY A 137 0.56 -10.98 10.31
N LYS A 138 1.34 -11.97 9.86
CA LYS A 138 2.80 -11.87 9.76
C LYS A 138 3.27 -10.71 8.88
N ARG A 139 2.51 -10.35 7.84
CA ARG A 139 2.87 -9.25 6.92
C ARG A 139 2.69 -7.89 7.58
N GLU A 140 1.60 -7.70 8.32
CA GLU A 140 1.35 -6.48 9.07
C GLU A 140 2.32 -6.34 10.26
N ILE A 141 2.61 -7.45 10.95
CA ILE A 141 3.65 -7.47 11.99
C ILE A 141 5.03 -7.10 11.41
N LEU A 142 5.38 -7.58 10.22
CA LEU A 142 6.64 -7.19 9.57
C LEU A 142 6.74 -5.67 9.35
N ALA A 143 5.65 -4.99 8.97
CA ALA A 143 5.64 -3.54 8.85
C ALA A 143 5.91 -2.88 10.21
N VAL A 144 5.28 -3.37 11.28
CA VAL A 144 5.54 -2.91 12.66
C VAL A 144 7.00 -3.15 13.08
N GLU A 145 7.54 -4.33 12.80
CA GLU A 145 8.93 -4.69 13.11
C GLU A 145 9.92 -3.79 12.40
N SER A 146 9.65 -3.45 11.12
CA SER A 146 10.50 -2.55 10.34
C SER A 146 10.58 -1.14 10.93
N VAL A 147 9.48 -0.64 11.53
CA VAL A 147 9.47 0.62 12.28
C VAL A 147 10.46 0.54 13.43
N PHE A 148 10.37 -0.49 14.26
CA PHE A 148 11.23 -0.62 15.45
C PHE A 148 12.67 -1.00 15.13
N LYS A 149 12.92 -1.66 14.00
CA LYS A 149 14.27 -1.87 13.48
C LYS A 149 14.96 -0.54 13.18
N SER A 150 14.25 0.37 12.50
CA SER A 150 14.78 1.68 12.11
C SER A 150 14.71 2.73 13.22
N HIS A 151 13.78 2.53 14.17
CA HIS A 151 13.54 3.40 15.32
C HIS A 151 13.32 2.57 16.60
N PRO A 152 14.39 2.08 17.24
CA PRO A 152 14.27 1.29 18.48
C PRO A 152 13.62 2.05 19.64
N ARG A 153 13.68 3.39 19.63
CA ARG A 153 13.00 4.30 20.58
C ARG A 153 11.81 5.04 19.96
N GLY A 154 11.32 4.58 18.82
CA GLY A 154 10.08 5.07 18.23
C GLY A 154 8.88 4.60 19.04
N CYS A 155 7.74 5.23 18.81
CA CYS A 155 6.47 4.82 19.39
C CYS A 155 5.46 4.62 18.28
N LEU A 156 4.73 3.50 18.30
CA LEU A 156 3.73 3.20 17.29
C LEU A 156 2.35 3.03 17.94
N MET A 157 1.38 3.81 17.49
CA MET A 157 -0.02 3.60 17.81
C MET A 157 -0.77 3.06 16.59
N ILE A 158 -1.51 1.98 16.78
CA ILE A 158 -2.39 1.41 15.77
C ILE A 158 -3.84 1.82 16.08
N VAL A 159 -4.42 2.67 15.23
CA VAL A 159 -5.81 3.09 15.36
C VAL A 159 -6.72 1.97 14.91
N SER A 160 -7.32 1.27 15.87
CA SER A 160 -8.05 0.03 15.64
C SER A 160 -8.94 -0.29 16.83
N GLY A 161 -10.21 -0.62 16.56
CA GLY A 161 -11.11 -1.18 17.57
C GLY A 161 -10.82 -2.65 17.85
N SER A 162 -10.58 -3.43 16.79
CA SER A 162 -10.37 -4.88 16.92
C SER A 162 -9.05 -5.24 17.60
N LEU A 163 -7.97 -4.47 17.37
CA LEU A 163 -6.69 -4.69 18.05
C LEU A 163 -6.64 -4.08 19.46
N ASP A 164 -7.57 -3.21 19.82
CA ASP A 164 -7.72 -2.69 21.18
C ASP A 164 -8.55 -3.68 22.02
N SER A 165 -8.04 -4.91 22.10
CA SER A 165 -8.69 -6.08 22.70
C SER A 165 -7.64 -7.08 23.19
N GLN A 166 -8.05 -8.05 24.01
CA GLN A 166 -7.16 -9.12 24.49
C GLN A 166 -6.46 -9.90 23.36
N GLN A 167 -7.15 -10.08 22.21
CA GLN A 167 -6.55 -10.72 21.05
C GLN A 167 -5.46 -9.83 20.43
N GLY A 168 -5.71 -8.54 20.29
CA GLY A 168 -4.71 -7.58 19.82
C GLY A 168 -3.52 -7.45 20.77
N ASP A 169 -3.76 -7.45 22.08
CA ASP A 169 -2.70 -7.50 23.08
C ASP A 169 -1.82 -8.74 22.89
N SER A 170 -2.42 -9.90 22.65
CA SER A 170 -1.69 -11.15 22.37
C SER A 170 -0.87 -11.07 21.09
N ILE A 171 -1.40 -10.41 20.05
CA ILE A 171 -0.69 -10.19 18.77
C ILE A 171 0.51 -9.27 18.94
N LEU A 172 0.38 -8.20 19.72
CA LEU A 172 1.43 -7.19 19.92
C LEU A 172 2.41 -7.54 21.05
N LYS A 173 2.03 -8.43 21.97
CA LYS A 173 2.82 -8.85 23.14
C LYS A 173 4.29 -9.20 22.81
N PRO A 174 4.61 -9.94 21.74
CA PRO A 174 6.01 -10.25 21.44
C PRO A 174 6.91 -9.03 21.18
N LEU A 175 6.34 -7.91 20.71
CA LEU A 175 7.05 -6.63 20.55
C LEU A 175 7.16 -5.89 21.88
N ILE A 176 6.07 -5.87 22.65
CA ILE A 176 5.99 -5.22 23.97
C ILE A 176 6.96 -5.87 24.96
N ASP A 177 7.05 -7.20 24.95
CA ASP A 177 7.97 -7.99 25.80
C ASP A 177 9.45 -7.70 25.49
N ARG A 178 9.75 -7.13 24.31
CA ARG A 178 11.10 -6.66 23.94
C ARG A 178 11.33 -5.17 24.27
N GLY A 179 10.37 -4.52 24.92
CA GLY A 179 10.46 -3.11 25.32
C GLY A 179 10.07 -2.12 24.22
N TYR A 180 9.53 -2.57 23.09
CA TYR A 180 9.04 -1.65 22.05
C TYR A 180 7.72 -1.02 22.46
N LYS A 181 7.59 0.30 22.23
CA LYS A 181 6.39 1.07 22.58
C LYS A 181 5.37 0.99 21.45
N VAL A 182 4.57 -0.09 21.45
CA VAL A 182 3.46 -0.33 20.53
C VAL A 182 2.17 -0.59 21.27
N PHE A 183 1.07 0.02 20.83
CA PHE A 183 -0.25 -0.24 21.37
C PHE A 183 -1.34 0.04 20.32
N ALA A 184 -2.51 -0.55 20.49
CA ALA A 184 -3.70 -0.21 19.72
C ALA A 184 -4.63 0.68 20.55
N ALA A 185 -5.40 1.54 19.89
CA ALA A 185 -6.43 2.35 20.54
C ALA A 185 -7.66 2.51 19.65
N THR A 186 -8.83 2.25 20.20
CA THR A 186 -10.13 2.44 19.55
C THR A 186 -10.43 3.92 19.40
N PRO A 187 -10.55 4.46 18.18
CA PRO A 187 -10.91 5.87 18.02
C PRO A 187 -12.41 6.08 18.23
N ASP A 188 -12.77 7.19 18.88
CA ASP A 188 -14.06 7.81 18.61
C ASP A 188 -13.89 8.74 17.40
N ILE A 189 -14.31 8.29 16.20
CA ILE A 189 -14.12 9.06 14.97
C ILE A 189 -14.88 10.38 15.01
N SER A 190 -16.02 10.43 15.71
CA SER A 190 -16.77 11.67 15.89
C SER A 190 -15.91 12.69 16.65
N LEU A 191 -15.36 12.31 17.80
CA LEU A 191 -14.50 13.18 18.61
C LEU A 191 -13.19 13.54 17.90
N LEU A 192 -12.56 12.57 17.24
CA LEU A 192 -11.32 12.78 16.48
C LEU A 192 -11.48 13.88 15.41
N LEU A 193 -12.66 13.93 14.78
CA LEU A 193 -13.00 14.89 13.73
C LEU A 193 -13.54 16.23 14.27
N GLU A 194 -13.69 16.42 15.58
CA GLU A 194 -14.13 17.71 16.11
C GLU A 194 -13.20 18.85 15.71
N ASN A 195 -13.77 20.01 15.37
CA ASN A 195 -13.03 21.17 14.86
C ASN A 195 -12.18 20.84 13.62
N THR A 196 -12.69 19.94 12.77
CA THR A 196 -12.13 19.63 11.45
C THR A 196 -13.22 19.72 10.39
N PRO A 197 -12.87 20.03 9.13
CA PRO A 197 -13.84 20.17 8.03
C PRO A 197 -14.50 18.85 7.65
N ALA A 198 -13.91 17.71 8.03
CA ALA A 198 -14.46 16.39 7.74
C ALA A 198 -15.52 15.90 8.74
N LYS A 199 -15.79 16.66 9.81
CA LYS A 199 -16.87 16.34 10.76
C LYS A 199 -18.22 16.23 10.08
N SER A 200 -18.54 17.19 9.20
CA SER A 200 -19.82 17.24 8.48
C SER A 200 -20.03 15.99 7.64
N TRP A 201 -19.03 15.61 6.85
CA TRP A 201 -19.06 14.38 6.05
C TRP A 201 -19.37 13.15 6.91
N PHE A 202 -18.72 13.01 8.08
CA PHE A 202 -18.97 11.87 8.97
C PHE A 202 -20.39 11.86 9.54
N GLN A 203 -20.96 13.04 9.87
CA GLN A 203 -22.35 13.14 10.30
C GLN A 203 -23.34 12.82 9.17
N GLU A 204 -23.04 13.23 7.94
CA GLU A 204 -23.87 12.90 6.77
C GLU A 204 -23.86 11.39 6.48
N MET A 205 -22.71 10.73 6.62
CA MET A 205 -22.62 9.27 6.53
C MET A 205 -23.45 8.59 7.62
N LYS A 206 -23.33 9.05 8.89
CA LYS A 206 -24.08 8.49 10.02
C LYS A 206 -25.59 8.72 9.93
N SER A 207 -26.01 9.84 9.35
CA SER A 207 -27.42 10.20 9.13
C SER A 207 -27.96 9.74 7.77
N PHE A 208 -27.19 8.96 7.02
CA PHE A 208 -27.59 8.38 5.73
C PHE A 208 -27.92 9.43 4.66
N LYS A 209 -27.34 10.63 4.77
CA LYS A 209 -27.46 11.73 3.80
C LYS A 209 -26.36 11.68 2.73
N ARG A 210 -25.28 10.94 2.99
CA ARG A 210 -24.20 10.71 2.03
C ARG A 210 -24.20 9.27 1.57
N ASP A 211 -24.01 9.09 0.26
CA ASP A 211 -23.81 7.78 -0.36
C ASP A 211 -22.41 7.23 0.00
N PRO A 212 -22.29 6.03 0.61
CA PRO A 212 -20.98 5.46 0.94
C PRO A 212 -20.17 5.05 -0.29
N GLY A 213 -20.81 4.89 -1.45
CA GLY A 213 -20.22 4.35 -2.66
C GLY A 213 -19.89 2.86 -2.58
N ARG A 214 -19.41 2.30 -3.70
CA ARG A 214 -19.12 0.85 -3.86
C ARG A 214 -17.78 0.39 -3.26
N ILE A 215 -16.85 1.31 -3.02
CA ILE A 215 -15.58 0.99 -2.37
C ILE A 215 -15.84 0.73 -0.88
N PRO A 216 -15.27 -0.33 -0.28
CA PRO A 216 -15.54 -0.66 1.11
C PRO A 216 -15.29 0.52 2.05
N LEU A 217 -16.27 0.83 2.90
CA LEU A 217 -16.27 2.06 3.71
C LEU A 217 -15.07 2.15 4.66
N HIS A 218 -14.60 1.02 5.19
CA HIS A 218 -13.40 0.98 6.04
C HIS A 218 -12.14 1.52 5.34
N GLN A 219 -12.02 1.36 4.01
CA GLN A 219 -10.90 1.93 3.25
C GLN A 219 -10.96 3.45 3.24
N ASN A 220 -12.15 4.01 2.99
CA ASN A 220 -12.36 5.45 3.01
C ASN A 220 -12.22 6.03 4.43
N LEU A 221 -12.67 5.31 5.46
CA LEU A 221 -12.45 5.69 6.84
C LEU A 221 -10.97 5.67 7.22
N SER A 222 -10.17 4.72 6.71
CA SER A 222 -8.71 4.73 6.87
C SER A 222 -8.06 5.93 6.18
N ASN A 223 -8.51 6.30 4.97
CA ASN A 223 -8.07 7.52 4.29
C ASN A 223 -8.40 8.80 5.07
N LEU A 224 -9.54 8.86 5.76
CA LEU A 224 -9.88 10.02 6.58
C LEU A 224 -9.14 10.02 7.93
N ALA A 225 -9.12 8.87 8.62
CA ALA A 225 -8.52 8.72 9.94
C ALA A 225 -7.04 9.10 9.91
N ARG A 226 -6.28 8.66 8.90
CA ARG A 226 -4.85 9.01 8.76
C ARG A 226 -4.61 10.52 8.71
N LEU A 227 -5.49 11.26 8.03
CA LEU A 227 -5.39 12.72 7.92
C LEU A 227 -5.76 13.38 9.26
N ALA A 228 -6.84 12.94 9.89
CA ALA A 228 -7.30 13.48 11.16
C ALA A 228 -6.29 13.25 12.30
N ILE A 229 -5.69 12.04 12.36
CA ILE A 229 -4.65 11.70 13.34
C ILE A 229 -3.44 12.62 13.16
N LEU A 230 -2.92 12.75 11.94
CA LEU A 230 -1.79 13.63 11.67
C LEU A 230 -2.11 15.09 11.97
N TYR A 231 -3.31 15.56 11.62
CA TYR A 231 -3.71 16.92 11.94
C TYR A 231 -3.76 17.17 13.45
N LYS A 232 -4.26 16.22 14.25
CA LYS A 232 -4.43 16.36 15.70
C LYS A 232 -3.16 16.14 16.51
N TYR A 233 -2.27 15.27 16.05
CA TYR A 233 -1.13 14.79 16.84
C TYR A 233 0.23 15.00 16.17
N GLY A 234 0.26 15.30 14.87
CA GLY A 234 1.48 15.34 14.06
C GLY A 234 2.12 13.94 13.95
N GLY A 235 3.38 13.89 13.52
CA GLY A 235 4.18 12.67 13.45
C GLY A 235 4.15 12.02 12.07
N VAL A 236 4.18 10.69 12.05
CA VAL A 236 4.29 9.88 10.83
C VAL A 236 3.12 8.92 10.74
N TYR A 237 2.37 8.98 9.65
CA TYR A 237 1.42 7.93 9.28
C TYR A 237 2.07 6.92 8.34
N LEU A 238 1.78 5.64 8.53
CA LEU A 238 2.15 4.52 7.66
C LEU A 238 0.94 3.61 7.40
N ASP A 239 0.79 3.11 6.18
CA ASP A 239 -0.07 1.95 5.91
C ASP A 239 0.57 0.69 6.52
N THR A 240 -0.24 -0.29 6.90
CA THR A 240 0.21 -1.53 7.60
C THR A 240 0.98 -2.49 6.69
N ASP A 241 1.23 -2.11 5.45
CA ASP A 241 2.02 -2.82 4.46
C ASP A 241 3.18 -1.96 3.93
N PHE A 242 3.58 -0.93 4.70
CA PHE A 242 4.75 -0.10 4.44
C PHE A 242 5.93 -0.58 5.29
N ILE A 243 7.02 -0.99 4.63
CA ILE A 243 8.26 -1.42 5.27
C ILE A 243 9.21 -0.23 5.39
N VAL A 244 9.62 0.11 6.61
CA VAL A 244 10.61 1.15 6.90
C VAL A 244 12.01 0.56 6.80
N THR A 245 12.81 1.03 5.84
CA THR A 245 14.17 0.56 5.60
C THR A 245 15.24 1.49 6.16
N ARG A 246 14.88 2.74 6.47
CA ARG A 246 15.80 3.73 7.05
C ARG A 246 15.07 4.69 7.99
N SER A 247 15.83 5.29 8.90
CA SER A 247 15.32 6.26 9.86
C SER A 247 14.63 7.46 9.19
N PHE A 248 13.47 7.84 9.70
CA PHE A 248 12.70 9.04 9.32
C PHE A 248 13.11 10.28 10.14
N LYS A 249 14.14 10.17 10.99
CA LYS A 249 14.68 11.33 11.73
C LYS A 249 15.02 12.45 10.74
N GLY A 250 14.59 13.66 11.07
CA GLY A 250 14.85 14.86 10.26
C GLY A 250 13.84 15.08 9.13
N LEU A 251 13.01 14.10 8.77
CA LEU A 251 11.90 14.33 7.84
C LEU A 251 10.80 15.12 8.54
N ARG A 252 10.29 16.15 7.86
CA ARG A 252 9.18 16.99 8.31
C ARG A 252 8.33 17.40 7.13
N ASN A 253 7.03 17.56 7.34
CA ASN A 253 6.06 18.07 6.36
C ASN A 253 6.32 17.50 4.94
N SER A 254 6.40 16.16 4.85
CA SER A 254 6.88 15.43 3.68
C SER A 254 5.82 14.47 3.14
N ILE A 255 5.73 14.40 1.82
CA ILE A 255 4.88 13.48 1.06
C ILE A 255 5.65 12.90 -0.13
N GLY A 256 5.42 11.64 -0.49
CA GLY A 256 6.14 10.97 -1.57
C GLY A 256 5.42 10.98 -2.91
N VAL A 257 6.21 11.11 -3.98
CA VAL A 257 5.77 10.83 -5.35
C VAL A 257 5.63 9.33 -5.55
N GLN A 258 4.45 8.86 -5.95
CA GLN A 258 4.24 7.48 -6.36
C GLN A 258 4.67 7.24 -7.81
N THR A 259 4.33 8.17 -8.71
CA THR A 259 4.54 7.97 -10.15
C THR A 259 4.87 9.31 -10.81
N LEU A 260 5.89 9.31 -11.66
CA LEU A 260 6.27 10.46 -12.48
C LEU A 260 5.37 10.60 -13.72
N LEU A 261 5.37 11.76 -14.35
CA LEU A 261 4.77 11.90 -15.67
C LEU A 261 5.63 11.16 -16.71
N GLU A 262 4.99 10.51 -17.68
CA GLU A 262 5.72 9.81 -18.73
C GLU A 262 6.57 10.79 -19.55
N GLY A 263 7.85 10.45 -19.74
CA GLY A 263 8.81 11.31 -20.43
C GLY A 263 9.35 12.48 -19.60
N ASP A 264 8.96 12.63 -18.33
CA ASP A 264 9.39 13.72 -17.46
C ASP A 264 9.98 13.20 -16.15
N SER A 265 11.23 13.58 -15.85
CA SER A 265 11.94 13.19 -14.63
C SER A 265 11.72 14.15 -13.45
N LYS A 266 11.12 15.31 -13.68
CA LYS A 266 10.94 16.39 -12.70
C LYS A 266 9.49 16.51 -12.26
N ASN A 267 8.54 16.31 -13.17
CA ASN A 267 7.12 16.43 -12.86
C ASN A 267 6.49 15.10 -12.50
N TRP A 268 5.60 15.13 -11.49
CA TRP A 268 4.93 13.96 -10.96
C TRP A 268 3.47 13.88 -11.39
N LYS A 269 2.99 12.65 -11.60
CA LYS A 269 1.61 12.34 -11.95
C LYS A 269 0.75 12.10 -10.70
N THR A 270 1.31 11.38 -9.74
CA THR A 270 0.57 10.91 -8.57
C THR A 270 1.44 10.97 -7.33
N LEU A 271 0.91 11.60 -6.27
CA LEU A 271 1.38 11.47 -4.90
C LEU A 271 0.58 10.38 -4.18
N ASN A 272 1.11 9.81 -3.12
CA ASN A 272 0.44 8.77 -2.35
C ASN A 272 0.45 9.11 -0.86
N ASN A 273 -0.58 8.64 -0.16
CA ASN A 273 -0.87 8.90 1.25
C ASN A 273 -0.68 7.66 2.14
N ALA A 274 0.01 6.62 1.64
CA ALA A 274 0.44 5.44 2.41
C ALA A 274 1.57 5.76 3.39
N VAL A 275 2.29 6.86 3.16
CA VAL A 275 3.18 7.49 4.14
C VAL A 275 2.98 9.00 4.08
N LEU A 276 2.80 9.61 5.25
CA LEU A 276 2.64 11.05 5.40
C LEU A 276 3.36 11.48 6.67
N ILE A 277 4.19 12.52 6.58
CA ILE A 277 4.95 13.04 7.72
C ILE A 277 4.60 14.50 7.88
N PHE A 278 3.89 14.87 8.94
CA PHE A 278 3.43 16.25 9.12
C PHE A 278 3.44 16.66 10.58
N GLU A 279 3.73 17.93 10.82
CA GLU A 279 3.55 18.53 12.13
C GLU A 279 2.07 18.70 12.45
N LYS A 280 1.76 18.76 13.75
CA LYS A 280 0.39 18.95 14.23
C LYS A 280 -0.18 20.25 13.67
N HIS A 281 -1.45 20.21 13.28
CA HIS A 281 -2.21 21.33 12.70
C HIS A 281 -1.68 21.89 11.37
N HIS A 282 -0.88 21.12 10.63
CA HIS A 282 -0.34 21.58 9.36
C HIS A 282 -1.46 21.96 8.35
N PRO A 283 -1.44 23.17 7.73
CA PRO A 283 -2.50 23.64 6.85
C PRO A 283 -2.78 22.72 5.66
N LEU A 284 -1.74 22.13 5.06
CA LEU A 284 -1.92 21.18 3.96
C LEU A 284 -2.76 19.95 4.38
N VAL A 285 -2.59 19.45 5.61
CA VAL A 285 -3.38 18.32 6.12
C VAL A 285 -4.83 18.72 6.38
N TYR A 286 -5.06 19.96 6.82
CA TYR A 286 -6.40 20.53 6.91
C TYR A 286 -7.07 20.56 5.52
N SER A 287 -6.38 21.07 4.50
CA SER A 287 -6.88 21.10 3.11
C SER A 287 -7.12 19.70 2.53
N PHE A 288 -6.36 18.68 2.92
CA PHE A 288 -6.68 17.29 2.57
C PHE A 288 -8.03 16.85 3.14
N MET A 289 -8.33 17.20 4.39
CA MET A 289 -9.62 16.88 5.00
C MET A 289 -10.79 17.69 4.39
N GLU A 290 -10.55 18.95 4.00
CA GLU A 290 -11.54 19.75 3.25
C GLU A 290 -11.88 19.12 1.90
N GLU A 291 -10.85 18.73 1.14
CA GLU A 291 -11.03 18.06 -0.15
C GLU A 291 -11.74 16.71 0.04
N PHE A 292 -11.40 15.95 1.09
CA PHE A 292 -12.05 14.69 1.41
C PHE A 292 -13.55 14.91 1.60
N ALA A 293 -13.93 15.85 2.47
CA ALA A 293 -15.32 16.10 2.81
C ALA A 293 -16.15 16.61 1.63
N SER A 294 -15.61 17.59 0.89
CA SER A 294 -16.32 18.27 -0.20
C SER A 294 -16.44 17.40 -1.45
N THR A 295 -15.39 16.67 -1.81
CA THR A 295 -15.31 15.93 -3.08
C THR A 295 -15.46 14.42 -2.94
N PHE A 296 -15.83 13.91 -1.76
CA PHE A 296 -15.91 12.47 -1.50
C PHE A 296 -16.67 11.72 -2.61
N ASP A 297 -16.00 10.74 -3.20
CA ASP A 297 -16.57 9.80 -4.17
C ASP A 297 -16.17 8.37 -3.77
N GLY A 298 -17.05 7.72 -3.02
CA GLY A 298 -16.88 6.32 -2.61
C GLY A 298 -16.96 5.32 -3.77
N ASN A 299 -17.15 5.75 -5.02
CA ASN A 299 -17.22 4.87 -6.18
C ASN A 299 -15.89 4.71 -6.92
N LYS A 300 -14.86 5.47 -6.55
CA LYS A 300 -13.55 5.49 -7.20
C LYS A 300 -12.44 5.21 -6.19
N TRP A 301 -11.74 4.08 -6.36
CA TRP A 301 -10.80 3.55 -5.38
C TRP A 301 -9.69 4.54 -4.94
N GLY A 302 -9.07 5.25 -5.89
CA GLY A 302 -8.00 6.21 -5.58
C GLY A 302 -8.47 7.62 -5.23
N HIS A 303 -9.77 7.92 -5.40
CA HIS A 303 -10.27 9.31 -5.41
C HIS A 303 -10.11 10.03 -4.09
N ASN A 304 -10.34 9.32 -2.97
CA ASN A 304 -10.28 9.85 -1.61
C ASN A 304 -8.92 9.62 -0.92
N GLY A 305 -7.92 9.13 -1.66
CA GLY A 305 -6.58 8.81 -1.14
C GLY A 305 -5.49 9.42 -2.02
N PRO A 306 -4.76 8.63 -2.82
CA PRO A 306 -3.69 9.15 -3.69
C PRO A 306 -4.12 10.30 -4.62
N CYS A 307 -5.29 10.20 -5.28
CA CYS A 307 -5.76 11.27 -6.17
C CYS A 307 -6.11 12.55 -5.38
N LEU A 308 -6.63 12.41 -4.16
CA LEU A 308 -6.98 13.55 -3.30
C LEU A 308 -5.74 14.35 -2.93
N VAL A 309 -4.71 13.68 -2.38
CA VAL A 309 -3.49 14.38 -1.98
C VAL A 309 -2.76 14.96 -3.17
N THR A 310 -2.83 14.31 -4.34
CA THR A 310 -2.30 14.83 -5.61
C THR A 310 -2.98 16.15 -5.98
N ARG A 311 -4.31 16.20 -6.04
CA ARG A 311 -5.07 17.42 -6.41
C ARG A 311 -4.81 18.58 -5.45
N VAL A 312 -4.81 18.30 -4.15
CA VAL A 312 -4.61 19.34 -3.13
C VAL A 312 -3.18 19.88 -3.19
N VAL A 313 -2.16 19.01 -3.29
CA VAL A 313 -0.77 19.46 -3.40
C VAL A 313 -0.55 20.27 -4.68
N GLN A 314 -1.12 19.86 -5.82
CA GLN A 314 -1.01 20.62 -7.08
C GLN A 314 -1.49 22.07 -6.91
N ARG A 315 -2.64 22.28 -6.26
CA ARG A 315 -3.17 23.63 -5.99
C ARG A 315 -2.41 24.36 -4.88
N ALA A 316 -1.92 23.61 -3.88
CA ALA A 316 -1.23 24.18 -2.73
C ALA A 316 0.17 24.70 -3.05
N ARG A 317 0.84 24.21 -4.09
CA ARG A 317 2.15 24.74 -4.50
C ARG A 317 2.12 26.24 -4.80
N GLU A 318 0.99 26.74 -5.28
CA GLU A 318 0.80 28.16 -5.61
C GLU A 318 0.43 29.00 -4.38
N THR A 319 -0.16 28.41 -3.33
CA THR A 319 -0.77 29.15 -2.20
C THR A 319 -0.10 28.92 -0.85
N ILE A 320 0.42 27.73 -0.58
CA ILE A 320 1.06 27.32 0.69
C ILE A 320 2.60 27.44 0.60
N GLY A 321 3.16 27.63 -0.60
CA GLY A 321 4.60 27.81 -0.82
C GLY A 321 5.44 26.61 -0.38
N ASP A 322 6.68 26.87 0.05
CA ASP A 322 7.71 25.87 0.40
C ASP A 322 7.54 25.23 1.80
N ASN A 323 6.35 25.29 2.40
CA ASN A 323 6.11 24.78 3.76
C ASN A 323 6.02 23.24 3.84
N PHE A 324 6.20 22.53 2.73
CA PHE A 324 6.23 21.08 2.68
C PHE A 324 7.16 20.59 1.56
N THR A 325 7.68 19.37 1.72
CA THR A 325 8.59 18.74 0.75
C THR A 325 7.89 17.60 0.02
N VAL A 326 7.96 17.64 -1.31
CA VAL A 326 7.58 16.51 -2.16
C VAL A 326 8.82 15.68 -2.47
N LEU A 327 8.92 14.50 -1.86
CA LEU A 327 10.06 13.60 -2.00
C LEU A 327 9.96 12.75 -3.28
N PRO A 328 11.09 12.47 -3.97
CA PRO A 328 11.09 11.68 -5.20
C PRO A 328 10.65 10.23 -4.96
N PRO A 329 10.27 9.48 -6.02
CA PRO A 329 9.79 8.11 -5.86
C PRO A 329 10.71 7.20 -5.07
N VAL A 330 12.03 7.30 -5.29
CA VAL A 330 13.01 6.46 -4.58
C VAL A 330 12.94 6.59 -3.06
N ALA A 331 12.42 7.70 -2.51
CA ALA A 331 12.29 7.89 -1.07
C ALA A 331 11.32 6.89 -0.42
N PHE A 332 10.12 6.72 -0.98
CA PHE A 332 9.05 5.91 -0.35
C PHE A 332 8.40 4.87 -1.28
N TYR A 333 8.50 5.07 -2.60
CA TYR A 333 7.90 4.25 -3.63
C TYR A 333 8.94 3.87 -4.70
N PRO A 334 10.05 3.19 -4.31
CA PRO A 334 11.15 2.87 -5.22
C PRO A 334 10.74 1.91 -6.35
N PHE A 335 9.60 1.23 -6.22
CA PHE A 335 9.04 0.33 -7.23
C PHE A 335 7.57 0.66 -7.45
N ASN A 336 7.13 0.57 -8.70
CA ASN A 336 5.72 0.71 -9.02
C ASN A 336 4.96 -0.55 -8.54
N TRP A 337 3.67 -0.43 -8.23
CA TRP A 337 2.82 -1.56 -7.84
C TRP A 337 2.83 -2.70 -8.86
N LEU A 338 3.09 -2.42 -10.15
CA LEU A 338 3.29 -3.40 -11.20
C LEU A 338 4.59 -4.22 -11.04
N ASP A 339 5.64 -3.61 -10.49
CA ASP A 339 6.95 -4.22 -10.32
C ASP A 339 7.06 -5.03 -9.03
N ILE A 340 6.30 -4.65 -7.99
CA ILE A 340 6.39 -5.26 -6.67
C ILE A 340 6.26 -6.79 -6.67
N PRO A 341 5.36 -7.43 -7.45
CA PRO A 341 5.26 -8.89 -7.50
C PRO A 341 6.57 -9.60 -7.83
N ARG A 342 7.48 -8.97 -8.59
CA ARG A 342 8.79 -9.56 -8.92
C ARG A 342 9.70 -9.68 -7.71
N LEU A 343 9.56 -8.79 -6.72
CA LEU A 343 10.37 -8.77 -5.50
C LEU A 343 10.09 -9.97 -4.58
N PHE A 344 8.96 -10.67 -4.80
CA PHE A 344 8.58 -11.88 -4.08
C PHE A 344 9.16 -13.15 -4.71
N GLN A 345 9.79 -13.08 -5.89
CA GLN A 345 10.23 -14.26 -6.63
C GLN A 345 11.67 -14.63 -6.29
N THR A 346 11.93 -15.93 -6.15
CA THR A 346 13.29 -16.47 -6.04
C THR A 346 14.01 -16.24 -7.37
N PRO A 347 15.24 -15.68 -7.38
CA PRO A 347 16.02 -15.50 -8.61
C PRO A 347 16.29 -16.85 -9.28
N LYS A 348 16.10 -16.95 -10.59
CA LYS A 348 16.27 -18.19 -11.36
C LYS A 348 17.50 -18.16 -12.29
N SER A 349 18.08 -16.98 -12.48
CA SER A 349 19.25 -16.77 -13.34
C SER A 349 20.28 -15.84 -12.70
N SER A 350 21.48 -15.82 -13.27
CA SER A 350 22.53 -14.85 -12.89
C SER A 350 22.06 -13.40 -13.11
N ASN A 351 21.28 -13.14 -14.15
CA ASN A 351 20.73 -11.81 -14.41
C ASN A 351 19.72 -11.39 -13.33
N ASP A 352 18.81 -12.28 -12.93
CA ASP A 352 17.87 -12.02 -11.82
C ASP A 352 18.62 -11.72 -10.52
N SER A 353 19.73 -12.42 -10.29
CA SER A 353 20.57 -12.22 -9.11
C SER A 353 21.27 -10.85 -9.11
N ILE A 354 21.66 -10.33 -10.29
CA ILE A 354 22.22 -8.98 -10.43
C ILE A 354 21.12 -7.94 -10.17
N ILE A 355 19.94 -8.11 -10.76
CA ILE A 355 18.80 -7.20 -10.56
C ILE A 355 18.42 -7.15 -9.08
N LEU A 356 18.33 -8.31 -8.41
CA LEU A 356 18.04 -8.41 -6.98
C LEU A 356 19.05 -7.63 -6.13
N LYS A 357 20.35 -7.72 -6.44
CA LYS A 357 21.39 -6.94 -5.73
C LYS A 357 21.20 -5.45 -5.92
N THR A 358 20.88 -5.01 -7.14
CA THR A 358 20.59 -3.60 -7.43
C THR A 358 19.36 -3.11 -6.66
N ASP A 359 18.30 -3.91 -6.60
CA ASP A 359 17.09 -3.59 -5.85
C ASP A 359 17.37 -3.44 -4.35
N LEU A 360 18.17 -4.33 -3.77
CA LEU A 360 18.58 -4.26 -2.37
C LEU A 360 19.43 -3.02 -2.08
N VAL A 361 20.35 -2.65 -2.98
CA VAL A 361 21.14 -1.42 -2.84
C VAL A 361 20.22 -0.20 -2.83
N LYS A 362 19.26 -0.13 -3.77
CA LYS A 362 18.27 0.94 -3.84
C LYS A 362 17.48 1.05 -2.53
N LEU A 363 16.97 -0.08 -2.02
CA LEU A 363 16.16 -0.13 -0.81
C LEU A 363 16.94 0.25 0.46
N ASN A 364 18.19 -0.21 0.58
CA ASN A 364 18.99 -0.02 1.78
C ASN A 364 19.76 1.30 1.81
N ARG A 365 20.11 1.87 0.65
CA ARG A 365 20.96 3.07 0.56
C ARG A 365 20.23 4.32 0.12
N GLU A 366 19.14 4.19 -0.65
CA GLU A 366 18.48 5.35 -1.26
C GLU A 366 17.08 5.56 -0.71
N SER A 367 16.38 4.49 -0.36
CA SER A 367 15.00 4.54 0.14
C SER A 367 14.90 4.71 1.66
N TYR A 368 13.81 5.35 2.08
CA TYR A 368 13.33 5.34 3.46
C TYR A 368 12.36 4.18 3.72
N GLY A 369 11.71 3.67 2.66
CA GLY A 369 10.89 2.48 2.78
C GLY A 369 10.33 1.96 1.47
N LEU A 370 9.48 0.95 1.61
CA LEU A 370 8.86 0.18 0.54
C LEU A 370 7.40 -0.08 0.90
N HIS A 371 6.48 0.45 0.10
CA HIS A 371 5.08 0.03 0.16
C HIS A 371 4.91 -1.34 -0.52
N LEU A 372 4.13 -2.27 0.04
CA LEU A 372 3.95 -3.61 -0.53
C LEU A 372 2.66 -3.77 -1.33
N TRP A 373 1.74 -2.80 -1.28
CA TRP A 373 0.43 -2.86 -1.93
C TRP A 373 -0.27 -4.22 -1.70
N ASN A 374 -0.50 -4.58 -0.44
CA ASN A 374 -1.05 -5.88 -0.03
C ASN A 374 -2.38 -6.23 -0.73
N LYS A 375 -3.11 -5.23 -1.25
CA LYS A 375 -4.26 -5.47 -2.16
C LYS A 375 -3.90 -6.40 -3.33
N PHE A 376 -2.72 -6.25 -3.91
CA PHE A 376 -2.20 -7.06 -5.03
C PHE A 376 -1.29 -8.20 -4.55
N THR A 377 -0.53 -7.98 -3.49
CA THR A 377 0.57 -8.90 -3.11
C THR A 377 0.22 -9.90 -2.01
N ARG A 378 -0.91 -9.74 -1.30
CA ARG A 378 -1.28 -10.61 -0.16
C ARG A 378 -1.35 -12.10 -0.49
N LYS A 379 -1.67 -12.45 -1.75
CA LYS A 379 -1.76 -13.84 -2.22
C LYS A 379 -0.41 -14.41 -2.69
N LEU A 380 0.61 -13.57 -2.84
CA LEU A 380 1.93 -14.01 -3.26
C LEU A 380 2.65 -14.71 -2.11
N LYS A 381 3.31 -15.83 -2.41
CA LYS A 381 4.25 -16.46 -1.49
C LYS A 381 5.57 -15.71 -1.57
N ILE A 382 6.24 -15.57 -0.42
CA ILE A 382 7.60 -15.03 -0.38
C ILE A 382 8.53 -16.16 -0.82
N GLY A 383 9.17 -16.02 -1.98
CA GLY A 383 10.16 -16.95 -2.48
C GLY A 383 11.45 -16.85 -1.67
N LYS A 384 12.03 -17.98 -1.28
CA LYS A 384 13.31 -18.02 -0.56
C LYS A 384 14.41 -17.33 -1.37
N GLY A 385 15.21 -16.49 -0.72
CA GLY A 385 16.25 -15.69 -1.35
C GLY A 385 15.75 -14.54 -2.23
N SER A 386 14.43 -14.25 -2.24
CA SER A 386 13.89 -13.07 -2.91
C SER A 386 14.23 -11.77 -2.15
N VAL A 387 14.01 -10.61 -2.79
CA VAL A 387 14.21 -9.30 -2.15
C VAL A 387 13.38 -9.19 -0.87
N ILE A 388 12.11 -9.61 -0.91
CA ILE A 388 11.25 -9.55 0.27
C ILE A 388 11.71 -10.53 1.36
N ASP A 389 12.16 -11.73 1.00
CA ASP A 389 12.69 -12.71 1.97
C ASP A 389 13.91 -12.16 2.73
N ILE A 390 14.80 -11.49 2.01
CA ILE A 390 15.99 -10.84 2.59
C ILE A 390 15.58 -9.68 3.49
N ILE A 391 14.68 -8.81 3.04
CA ILE A 391 14.18 -7.67 3.84
C ILE A 391 13.48 -8.15 5.11
N VAL A 392 12.63 -9.18 5.01
CA VAL A 392 11.97 -9.81 6.17
C VAL A 392 13.01 -10.26 7.18
N SER A 393 14.04 -10.97 6.71
CA SER A 393 15.10 -11.50 7.56
C SER A 393 15.90 -10.39 8.25
N ASP A 394 16.20 -9.30 7.53
CA ASP A 394 17.01 -8.18 8.03
C ASP A 394 16.27 -7.28 9.04
N HIS A 395 14.94 -7.16 8.87
CA HIS A 395 14.10 -6.24 9.64
C HIS A 395 13.33 -6.91 10.78
N CYS A 396 13.33 -8.25 10.86
CA CYS A 396 12.62 -8.93 11.92
C CYS A 396 13.29 -8.70 13.28
N VAL A 397 12.54 -8.14 14.24
CA VAL A 397 13.04 -7.85 15.59
C VAL A 397 12.53 -8.86 16.61
N VAL A 398 11.46 -9.61 16.31
CA VAL A 398 10.85 -10.62 17.17
C VAL A 398 11.15 -12.04 16.71
N CYS A 399 11.46 -12.29 15.42
CA CYS A 399 11.76 -13.64 14.91
C CYS A 399 12.90 -14.30 15.68
N ARG A 400 12.57 -15.27 16.54
CA ARG A 400 13.51 -16.30 16.98
C ARG A 400 13.39 -17.47 16.00
N GLY A 401 14.47 -17.85 15.33
CA GLY A 401 14.61 -19.18 14.73
C GLY A 401 13.69 -19.51 13.56
N ILE A 402 13.55 -18.64 12.55
CA ILE A 402 13.25 -19.16 11.20
C ILE A 402 14.52 -19.87 10.74
N GLN A 403 14.63 -21.16 11.05
CA GLN A 403 15.58 -22.03 10.34
C GLN A 403 15.27 -21.89 8.85
N ARG A 404 16.32 -21.53 8.11
CA ARG A 404 16.32 -21.29 6.67
C ARG A 404 15.71 -22.44 5.88
#